data_AF-A0A965ZAZ0-F1
#
_entry.id   AF-A0A965ZAZ0-F1
#
_cell.length_a   1.000
_cell.length_b   1.000
_cell.length_c   1.000
_cell.angle_alpha   90.00
_cell.angle_beta   90.00
_cell.angle_gamma   90.00
#
_symmetry.space_group_name_H-M   'P 1'
#
loop_
_entity.id
_entity.type
_entity.pdbx_description
1 polymer ?
#
loop_
_entity_poly.entity_id
_entity_poly.type
_entity_poly.pdbx_seq_one_letter_code
_entity_poly.pdbx_strand_id
1 'polypeptide(L)'
;MSYLIGALAAFVLLLVAMTENSRMPVDDPKTHLELTMIHEVMILDNSGFDLGIIMYATPLKFVMYGALITNFFIGGLPLQWSIPAFFFIQFVFALVVGLIESFMARFRMGHNPQFIFILTSVSLMIFFGVLLLLGKFI
;
A
#
# COMPACT_ATOMS: atom_id res chain seq x y z
N MET A 1 7.26 -14.90 17.70
CA MET A 1 8.13 -13.78 17.28
C MET A 1 8.01 -13.46 15.80
N SER A 2 8.16 -14.42 14.89
CA SER A 2 8.03 -14.19 13.43
C SER A 2 6.70 -13.54 13.01
N TYR A 3 5.55 -14.04 13.48
CA TYR A 3 4.23 -13.48 13.12
C TYR A 3 3.98 -12.04 13.64
N LEU A 4 4.55 -11.67 14.80
CA LEU A 4 4.42 -10.31 15.34
C LEU A 4 5.14 -9.29 14.47
N ILE A 5 6.31 -9.67 13.95
CA ILE A 5 7.09 -8.83 13.04
C ILE A 5 6.42 -8.78 11.67
N GLY A 6 5.84 -9.89 11.22
CA GLY A 6 4.98 -9.93 10.03
C GLY A 6 3.78 -8.98 10.15
N ALA A 7 3.14 -8.90 11.32
CA ALA A 7 2.04 -7.96 11.56
C ALA A 7 2.51 -6.49 11.53
N LEU A 8 3.66 -6.17 12.13
CA LEU A 8 4.24 -4.83 12.06
C LEU A 8 4.64 -4.46 10.62
N ALA A 9 5.26 -5.38 9.88
CA ALA A 9 5.60 -5.18 8.48
C ALA A 9 4.36 -5.00 7.60
N ALA A 10 3.31 -5.79 7.84
CA ALA A 10 2.02 -5.65 7.16
C ALA A 10 1.36 -4.30 7.43
N PHE A 11 1.44 -3.80 8.67
CA PHE A 11 0.94 -2.47 9.01
C PHE A 11 1.69 -1.35 8.29
N VAL A 12 3.02 -1.43 8.23
CA VAL A 12 3.82 -0.45 7.46
C VAL A 12 3.54 -0.55 5.97
N LEU A 13 3.43 -1.77 5.41
CA LEU A 13 3.03 -1.96 4.02
C LEU A 13 1.64 -1.41 3.71
N LEU A 14 0.71 -1.47 4.65
CA LEU A 14 -0.61 -0.87 4.50
C LEU A 14 -0.49 0.66 4.37
N LEU A 15 0.29 1.31 5.24
CA LEU A 15 0.51 2.76 5.16
C LEU A 15 1.26 3.17 3.88
N VAL A 16 2.21 2.36 3.43
CA VAL A 16 2.90 2.55 2.14
C VAL A 16 1.90 2.39 0.98
N ALA A 17 1.04 1.37 1.02
CA ALA A 17 0.02 1.16 0.00
C ALA A 17 -0.97 2.33 -0.08
N MET A 18 -1.37 2.90 1.06
CA MET A 18 -2.21 4.11 1.10
C MET A 18 -1.51 5.32 0.48
N THR A 19 -0.23 5.50 0.79
CA THR A 19 0.61 6.59 0.24
C THR A 19 0.76 6.47 -1.28
N GLU A 20 1.04 5.27 -1.78
CA GLU A 20 1.31 4.98 -3.21
C GLU A 20 0.04 4.96 -4.09
N ASN A 21 -1.11 4.72 -3.48
CA ASN A 21 -2.40 4.86 -4.14
C ASN A 21 -3.02 6.25 -3.95
N SER A 22 -2.30 7.18 -3.29
CA SER A 22 -2.76 8.53 -2.99
C SER A 22 -4.15 8.56 -2.34
N ARG A 23 -4.34 7.65 -1.38
CA ARG A 23 -5.58 7.47 -0.62
C ARG A 23 -5.52 8.24 0.69
N MET A 24 -6.69 8.70 1.16
CA MET A 24 -6.78 9.46 2.42
C MET A 24 -6.13 8.67 3.56
N PRO A 25 -5.24 9.30 4.36
CA PRO A 25 -5.12 10.73 4.61
C PRO A 25 -4.05 11.46 3.78
N VAL A 26 -3.29 10.74 2.95
CA VAL A 26 -2.20 11.28 2.15
C VAL A 26 -2.72 11.70 0.79
N ASP A 27 -2.80 13.01 0.57
CA ASP A 27 -3.30 13.58 -0.69
C ASP A 27 -2.21 13.57 -1.78
N ASP A 28 -2.64 13.47 -3.04
CA ASP A 28 -1.76 13.62 -4.21
C ASP A 28 -1.41 15.12 -4.38
N PRO A 29 -0.14 15.52 -4.50
CA PRO A 29 0.24 16.89 -4.84
C PRO A 29 -0.40 17.40 -6.16
N LYS A 30 -0.86 16.50 -7.04
CA LYS A 30 -1.51 16.86 -8.29
C LYS A 30 -2.85 17.59 -8.11
N THR A 31 -3.51 17.52 -6.95
CA THR A 31 -4.84 18.12 -6.75
C THR A 31 -4.82 19.65 -6.60
N HIS A 32 -3.65 20.29 -6.52
CA HIS A 32 -3.51 21.75 -6.55
C HIS A 32 -3.45 22.28 -8.00
N LEU A 33 -4.63 22.56 -8.55
CA LEU A 33 -5.08 23.52 -9.58
C LEU A 33 -4.14 24.15 -10.65
N GLU A 34 -2.94 23.67 -10.91
CA GLU A 34 -2.24 23.90 -12.20
C GLU A 34 -1.59 22.62 -12.76
N LEU A 35 -1.34 21.59 -11.91
CA LEU A 35 -0.78 20.30 -12.35
C LEU A 35 -1.83 19.19 -12.61
N THR A 36 -3.08 19.33 -12.20
CA THR A 36 -4.16 18.42 -12.66
C THR A 36 -4.28 18.48 -14.17
N MET A 37 -3.98 19.64 -14.79
CA MET A 37 -3.96 19.78 -16.25
C MET A 37 -2.91 18.90 -16.94
N ILE A 38 -1.93 18.30 -16.23
CA ILE A 38 -1.00 17.33 -16.84
C ILE A 38 -1.49 15.89 -16.60
N HIS A 39 -2.05 15.58 -15.42
CA HIS A 39 -2.52 14.23 -15.11
C HIS A 39 -3.90 13.91 -15.72
N GLU A 40 -4.77 14.91 -15.80
CA GLU A 40 -6.03 14.81 -16.55
C GLU A 40 -5.74 14.77 -18.04
N VAL A 41 -4.74 15.51 -18.57
CA VAL A 41 -4.32 15.37 -19.98
C VAL A 41 -3.84 13.96 -20.30
N MET A 42 -3.10 13.30 -19.40
CA MET A 42 -2.72 11.89 -19.59
C MET A 42 -3.94 10.97 -19.82
N ILE A 43 -5.07 11.27 -19.19
CA ILE A 43 -6.30 10.47 -19.33
C ILE A 43 -7.15 10.97 -20.51
N LEU A 44 -7.22 12.28 -20.72
CA LEU A 44 -8.03 12.94 -21.75
C LEU A 44 -7.52 12.69 -23.18
N ASP A 45 -6.22 12.46 -23.35
CA ASP A 45 -5.63 12.09 -24.65
C ASP A 45 -5.90 10.62 -25.02
N ASN A 46 -6.30 9.79 -24.05
CA ASN A 46 -6.54 8.36 -24.24
C ASN A 46 -8.05 8.05 -24.29
N SER A 47 -8.46 7.16 -25.18
CA SER A 47 -9.86 6.73 -25.30
C SER A 47 -9.96 5.22 -25.53
N GLY A 48 -11.15 4.65 -25.24
CA GLY A 48 -11.43 3.24 -25.48
C GLY A 48 -10.53 2.30 -24.65
N PHE A 49 -9.73 1.50 -25.34
CA PHE A 49 -8.90 0.45 -24.73
C PHE A 49 -7.77 1.01 -23.86
N ASP A 50 -7.07 2.04 -24.34
CA ASP A 50 -5.92 2.62 -23.62
C ASP A 50 -6.35 3.26 -22.30
N LEU A 51 -7.49 3.94 -22.31
CA LEU A 51 -8.13 4.46 -21.11
C LEU A 51 -8.47 3.32 -20.12
N GLY A 52 -8.96 2.20 -20.64
CA GLY A 52 -9.26 1.00 -19.84
C GLY A 52 -8.03 0.45 -19.11
N ILE A 53 -6.86 0.39 -19.77
CA ILE A 53 -5.61 -0.05 -19.15
C ILE A 53 -5.19 0.90 -18.02
N ILE A 54 -5.27 2.22 -18.26
CA ILE A 54 -4.91 3.23 -17.25
C ILE A 54 -5.79 3.10 -16.01
N MET A 55 -7.11 2.94 -16.21
CA MET A 55 -8.06 2.74 -15.11
C MET A 55 -7.85 1.40 -14.39
N TYR A 56 -7.39 0.36 -15.09
CA TYR A 56 -7.12 -0.95 -14.51
C TYR A 56 -5.80 -1.03 -13.73
N ALA A 57 -4.82 -0.20 -14.08
CA ALA A 57 -3.52 -0.17 -13.41
C ALA A 57 -3.63 0.20 -11.91
N THR A 58 -4.52 1.13 -11.56
CA THR A 58 -4.74 1.58 -10.16
C THR A 58 -5.24 0.47 -9.23
N PRO A 59 -6.35 -0.24 -9.52
CA PRO A 59 -6.79 -1.36 -8.69
C PRO A 59 -5.78 -2.52 -8.70
N LEU A 60 -5.07 -2.75 -9.81
CA LEU A 60 -4.04 -3.78 -9.87
C LEU A 60 -2.88 -3.48 -8.92
N LYS A 61 -2.41 -2.22 -8.87
CA LYS A 61 -1.42 -1.76 -7.88
C LYS A 61 -1.90 -2.03 -6.45
N PHE A 62 -3.17 -1.74 -6.15
CA PHE A 62 -3.75 -2.01 -4.82
C PHE A 62 -3.75 -3.51 -4.46
N VAL A 63 -4.08 -4.38 -5.41
CA VAL A 63 -4.03 -5.84 -5.22
C VAL A 63 -2.61 -6.34 -5.01
N MET A 64 -1.61 -5.76 -5.70
CA MET A 64 -0.20 -6.15 -5.52
C MET A 64 0.29 -5.92 -4.08
N TYR A 65 -0.08 -4.80 -3.45
CA TYR A 65 0.27 -4.57 -2.04
C TYR A 65 -0.40 -5.56 -1.09
N GLY A 66 -1.67 -5.88 -1.31
CA GLY A 66 -2.36 -6.92 -0.54
C GLY A 66 -1.74 -8.30 -0.72
N ALA A 67 -1.26 -8.63 -1.93
CA ALA A 67 -0.54 -9.87 -2.20
C ALA A 67 0.80 -9.96 -1.43
N LEU A 68 1.55 -8.86 -1.35
CA LEU A 68 2.78 -8.79 -0.54
C LEU A 68 2.49 -8.99 0.95
N ILE A 69 1.44 -8.37 1.48
CA ILE A 69 0.99 -8.55 2.86
C ILE A 69 0.64 -10.01 3.13
N THR A 70 -0.10 -10.63 2.20
CA THR A 70 -0.52 -12.03 2.33
C THR A 70 0.66 -13.00 2.39
N ASN A 71 1.75 -12.70 1.65
CA ASN A 71 2.94 -13.55 1.62
C ASN A 71 3.58 -13.71 3.01
N PHE A 72 3.49 -12.70 3.88
CA PHE A 72 4.01 -12.79 5.25
C PHE A 72 3.27 -13.81 6.14
N PHE A 73 2.01 -14.15 5.82
CA PHE A 73 1.18 -15.02 6.65
C PHE A 73 0.99 -16.43 6.09
N ILE A 74 1.19 -16.64 4.78
CA ILE A 74 0.94 -17.92 4.09
C ILE A 74 2.11 -18.92 4.19
N GLY A 75 3.28 -18.52 4.71
CA GLY A 75 4.53 -19.29 4.72
C GLY A 75 4.43 -20.70 5.34
N GLY A 76 3.97 -21.68 4.56
CA GLY A 76 3.88 -23.10 4.93
C GLY A 76 2.51 -23.76 4.74
N LEU A 77 1.47 -23.03 4.33
CA LEU A 77 0.14 -23.62 4.11
C LEU A 77 0.09 -24.43 2.80
N PRO A 78 -0.62 -25.57 2.76
CA PRO A 78 -0.85 -26.29 1.52
C PRO A 78 -1.79 -25.49 0.61
N LEU A 79 -1.63 -25.67 -0.71
CA LEU A 79 -2.29 -24.86 -1.75
C LEU A 79 -3.80 -24.68 -1.57
N GLN A 80 -4.48 -25.72 -1.08
CA GLN A 80 -5.92 -25.73 -0.84
C GLN A 80 -6.38 -24.68 0.19
N TRP A 81 -5.54 -24.40 1.20
CA TRP A 81 -5.80 -23.41 2.24
C TRP A 81 -5.23 -22.03 1.88
N SER A 82 -4.20 -21.98 1.02
CA SER A 82 -3.58 -20.71 0.59
C SER A 82 -4.50 -19.84 -0.27
N ILE A 83 -5.28 -20.45 -1.18
CA ILE A 83 -6.21 -19.71 -2.07
C ILE A 83 -7.30 -18.98 -1.28
N PRO A 84 -8.10 -19.63 -0.41
CA PRO A 84 -9.11 -18.93 0.38
C PRO A 84 -8.49 -17.93 1.37
N ALA A 85 -7.31 -18.23 1.94
CA ALA A 85 -6.59 -17.30 2.81
C ALA A 85 -6.17 -16.02 2.06
N PHE A 86 -5.73 -16.12 0.81
CA PHE A 86 -5.39 -14.97 -0.03
C PHE A 86 -6.59 -14.04 -0.23
N PHE A 87 -7.73 -14.57 -0.67
CA PHE A 87 -8.93 -13.76 -0.86
C PHE A 87 -9.44 -13.16 0.46
N PHE A 88 -9.35 -13.91 1.56
CA PHE A 88 -9.74 -13.41 2.87
C PHE A 88 -8.85 -12.24 3.33
N ILE A 89 -7.52 -12.36 3.23
CA ILE A 89 -6.60 -11.29 3.59
C ILE A 89 -6.79 -10.07 2.68
N GLN A 90 -7.01 -10.28 1.38
CA GLN A 90 -7.29 -9.20 0.44
C GLN A 90 -8.59 -8.45 0.79
N PHE A 91 -9.63 -9.18 1.20
CA PHE A 91 -10.90 -8.60 1.64
C PHE A 91 -10.73 -7.78 2.94
N VAL A 92 -10.02 -8.33 3.93
CA VAL A 92 -9.72 -7.61 5.18
C VAL A 92 -8.89 -6.36 4.89
N PHE A 93 -7.88 -6.45 4.02
CA PHE A 93 -7.07 -5.30 3.61
C PHE A 93 -7.94 -4.20 2.98
N ALA A 94 -8.82 -4.55 2.05
CA ALA A 94 -9.74 -3.60 1.43
C ALA A 94 -10.70 -2.95 2.44
N LEU A 95 -11.23 -3.75 3.38
CA LEU A 95 -12.12 -3.27 4.44
C LEU A 95 -11.40 -2.28 5.36
N VAL A 96 -10.20 -2.61 5.83
CA VAL A 96 -9.42 -1.72 6.70
C VAL A 96 -9.10 -0.41 6.01
N VAL A 97 -8.66 -0.46 4.74
CA VAL A 97 -8.39 0.76 3.96
C VAL A 97 -9.67 1.59 3.80
N GLY A 98 -10.80 0.97 3.46
CA GLY A 98 -12.07 1.67 3.32
C GLY A 98 -12.58 2.29 4.63
N LEU A 99 -12.36 1.64 5.77
CA LEU A 99 -12.66 2.23 7.08
C LEU A 99 -11.77 3.45 7.34
N ILE A 100 -10.46 3.33 7.12
CA ILE A 100 -9.53 4.45 7.33
C ILE A 100 -9.93 5.65 6.47
N GLU A 101 -10.23 5.43 5.18
CA GLU A 101 -10.70 6.49 4.29
C GLU A 101 -12.01 7.14 4.75
N SER A 102 -12.90 6.36 5.36
CA SER A 102 -14.20 6.85 5.83
C SER A 102 -14.09 7.68 7.11
N PHE A 103 -13.11 7.38 7.97
CA PHE A 103 -12.97 8.00 9.30
C PHE A 103 -11.89 9.08 9.39
N MET A 104 -10.92 9.13 8.46
CA MET A 104 -9.82 10.10 8.51
C MET A 104 -10.00 11.27 7.54
N ALA A 105 -9.74 12.47 8.05
CA ALA A 105 -9.62 13.67 7.24
C ALA A 105 -8.25 13.72 6.53
N ARG A 106 -8.19 14.46 5.42
CA ARG A 106 -6.93 14.66 4.68
C ARG A 106 -5.94 15.47 5.50
N PHE A 107 -4.67 15.06 5.47
CA PHE A 107 -3.59 15.84 6.05
C PHE A 107 -3.26 17.06 5.18
N ARG A 108 -2.74 18.11 5.83
CA ARG A 108 -2.22 19.29 5.13
C ARG A 108 -0.97 18.88 4.37
N MET A 109 -0.92 19.15 3.06
CA MET A 109 0.13 18.69 2.14
C MET A 109 1.57 18.95 2.59
N GLY A 110 1.83 20.02 3.34
CA GLY A 110 3.16 20.29 3.91
C GLY A 110 3.70 19.18 4.83
N HIS A 111 2.84 18.32 5.38
CA HIS A 111 3.23 17.20 6.22
C HIS A 111 3.37 15.87 5.46
N ASN A 112 2.96 15.80 4.19
CA ASN A 112 3.07 14.56 3.39
C ASN A 112 4.53 14.12 3.22
N PRO A 113 5.50 15.01 2.90
CA PRO A 113 6.91 14.61 2.82
C PRO A 113 7.47 14.09 4.16
N GLN A 114 7.06 14.71 5.27
CA GLN A 114 7.47 14.27 6.61
C GLN A 114 6.90 12.88 6.94
N PHE A 115 5.65 12.63 6.59
CA PHE A 115 5.00 11.33 6.79
C PHE A 115 5.70 10.21 6.00
N ILE A 116 6.04 10.47 4.73
CA ILE A 116 6.79 9.52 3.88
C ILE A 116 8.17 9.23 4.49
N PHE A 117 8.87 10.26 4.95
CA PHE A 117 10.19 10.09 5.57
C PHE A 117 10.15 9.25 6.85
N ILE A 118 9.10 9.40 7.66
CA ILE A 118 8.86 8.58 8.85
C ILE A 118 8.60 7.13 8.43
N LEU A 119 7.75 6.89 7.42
CA LEU A 119 7.47 5.54 6.92
C LEU A 119 8.74 4.83 6.40
N THR A 120 9.59 5.53 5.64
CA THR A 120 10.85 4.96 5.14
C THR A 120 11.80 4.61 6.29
N SER A 121 11.88 5.47 7.31
CA SER A 121 12.73 5.24 8.48
C SER A 121 12.25 4.04 9.31
N VAL A 122 10.94 3.93 9.55
CA VAL A 122 10.33 2.79 10.26
C VAL A 122 10.52 1.49 9.49
N SER A 123 10.36 1.52 8.16
CA SER A 123 10.58 0.35 7.30
C SER A 123 12.02 -0.16 7.40
N LEU A 124 13.01 0.74 7.36
CA LEU A 124 14.42 0.38 7.54
C LEU A 124 14.70 -0.21 8.94
N MET A 125 14.11 0.34 9.99
CA MET A 125 14.26 -0.24 11.33
C MET A 125 13.70 -1.66 11.42
N ILE A 126 12.53 -1.93 10.83
CA ILE A 126 11.96 -3.28 10.80
C ILE A 126 12.87 -4.22 10.02
N PHE A 127 13.41 -3.77 8.88
CA PHE A 127 14.34 -4.55 8.08
C PHE A 127 15.60 -4.95 8.86
N PHE A 128 16.26 -3.99 9.51
CA PHE A 128 17.43 -4.29 10.36
C PHE A 128 17.06 -5.14 11.58
N GLY A 129 15.88 -4.92 12.18
CA GLY A 129 15.39 -5.74 13.29
C GLY A 129 15.17 -7.21 12.89
N VAL A 130 14.63 -7.46 11.69
CA VAL A 130 14.47 -8.81 11.12
C VAL A 130 15.83 -9.45 10.86
N LEU A 131 16.80 -8.72 10.31
CA LEU A 131 18.15 -9.22 10.05
C LEU A 131 18.87 -9.63 11.34
N LEU A 132 18.73 -8.83 12.41
CA LEU A 132 19.31 -9.11 13.72
C LEU A 132 18.72 -10.39 14.31
N LEU A 133 17.39 -10.54 14.25
CA LEU A 133 16.70 -11.73 14.73
C LEU A 133 17.01 -12.99 13.94
N LEU A 134 17.28 -12.86 12.64
CA LEU A 134 17.73 -13.98 11.80
C LEU A 134 19.21 -14.32 12.00
N GLY A 135 19.95 -13.57 12.81
CA GLY A 135 21.37 -13.80 13.07
C GLY A 135 22.27 -13.62 11.83
N LYS A 136 21.76 -13.01 10.75
CA LYS A 136 22.47 -12.82 9.47
C LYS A 136 23.37 -11.58 9.44
N PHE A 137 23.72 -11.04 10.61
CA PHE A 137 24.60 -9.87 10.73
C PHE A 137 26.09 -10.21 10.74
N ILE A 138 26.44 -11.50 10.67
CA ILE A 138 27.79 -12.06 10.50
C ILE A 138 27.74 -13.10 9.37
#